data_AF-A0A1W4X059-F1
#
_entry.id   AF-A0A1W4X059-F1
#
_cell.length_a   1.000
_cell.length_b   1.000
_cell.length_c   1.000
_cell.angle_alpha   90.00
_cell.angle_beta   90.00
_cell.angle_gamma   90.00
#
_symmetry.space_group_name_H-M   'P 1'
#
loop_
_entity.id
_entity.type
_entity.pdbx_description
1 polymer ?
#
loop_
_entity_poly.entity_id
_entity_poly.type
_entity_poly.pdbx_seq_one_letter_code
_entity_poly.pdbx_strand_id
1 'polypeptide(L)' 'MGRRKSKRKPPPKRKPVEPLDQQFNCPFCNHEKSCDG' A
#
# COMPACT_ATOMS: atom_id res chain seq x y z
N MET A 1 17.06 -37.07 3.49
CA MET A 1 17.71 -35.77 3.22
C MET A 1 16.68 -34.82 2.60
N GLY A 2 16.28 -33.78 3.34
CA GLY A 2 15.05 -32.99 3.07
C GLY A 2 15.09 -32.12 1.80
N ARG A 3 13.91 -31.90 1.22
CA ARG A 3 13.69 -31.05 0.03
C ARG A 3 14.33 -29.67 0.23
N ARG A 4 15.31 -29.33 -0.62
CA ARG A 4 15.95 -28.00 -0.62
C ARG A 4 14.87 -26.95 -0.87
N LYS A 5 14.65 -26.04 0.09
CA LYS A 5 13.76 -24.89 -0.07
C LYS A 5 14.22 -24.12 -1.31
N SER A 6 13.33 -23.98 -2.29
CA SER A 6 13.59 -23.25 -3.54
C SER A 6 14.14 -21.87 -3.22
N LYS A 7 15.15 -21.40 -3.97
CA LYS A 7 15.76 -20.07 -3.87
C LYS A 7 14.77 -19.00 -4.38
N ARG A 8 13.61 -18.89 -3.75
CA ARG A 8 12.61 -17.87 -4.08
C ARG A 8 13.17 -16.51 -3.67
N LYS A 9 13.08 -15.55 -4.58
CA LYS A 9 13.42 -14.16 -4.27
C LYS A 9 12.49 -13.69 -3.14
N PRO A 10 13.00 -12.92 -2.16
CA PRO A 10 12.16 -12.31 -1.15
C PRO A 10 11.12 -11.40 -1.82
N PRO A 11 9.94 -11.22 -1.21
CA PRO A 11 8.97 -10.27 -1.71
C PRO A 11 9.59 -8.87 -1.78
N PRO A 12 9.25 -8.06 -2.79
CA PRO A 12 9.75 -6.71 -2.92
C PRO A 12 9.35 -5.88 -1.70
N LYS A 13 10.20 -4.92 -1.33
CA LYS A 13 9.86 -3.94 -0.28
C LYS A 13 8.60 -3.19 -0.71
N ARG A 14 7.71 -2.94 0.25
CA ARG A 14 6.55 -2.06 0.02
C ARG A 14 7.07 -0.69 -0.42
N LYS A 15 6.48 -0.15 -1.48
CA LYS A 15 6.75 1.24 -1.87
C LYS A 15 6.20 2.16 -0.77
N PRO A 16 6.87 3.26 -0.45
CA PRO A 16 6.24 4.31 0.34
C PRO A 16 4.95 4.73 -0.36
N VAL A 17 3.91 4.98 0.43
CA VAL A 17 2.74 5.68 -0.07
C VAL A 17 3.12 7.15 -0.06
N GLU A 18 3.00 7.79 -1.23
CA GLU A 18 3.32 9.20 -1.38
C GLU A 18 2.05 10.02 -1.07
N PRO A 19 2.20 11.18 -0.41
CA PRO A 19 1.08 12.05 -0.14
C PRO A 19 0.43 12.51 -1.45
N LEU A 20 -0.90 12.52 -1.44
CA LEU A 20 -1.68 13.08 -2.54
C LEU A 20 -1.55 14.61 -2.53
N ASP A 21 -1.31 15.20 -3.70
CA ASP A 21 -1.29 16.67 -3.86
C ASP A 21 -2.64 17.31 -3.52
N GLN A 22 -3.73 16.56 -3.71
CA GLN A 22 -5.09 17.01 -3.46
C GLN A 22 -5.83 16.03 -2.53
N GLN A 23 -6.48 16.58 -1.50
CA GLN A 23 -7.31 15.83 -0.58
C GLN A 23 -8.76 15.84 -1.05
N PHE A 24 -9.38 14.66 -1.05
CA PHE A 24 -10.77 14.48 -1.49
C PHE A 24 -11.69 14.23 -0.29
N ASN A 25 -12.90 14.76 -0.37
CA ASN A 25 -13.96 14.45 0.59
C ASN A 25 -14.66 13.15 0.19
N CYS A 26 -15.09 12.35 1.17
CA CYS A 26 -15.82 11.12 0.88
C CYS A 26 -17.16 11.45 0.21
N PRO A 27 -17.48 10.89 -0.97
CA PRO A 27 -18.71 11.21 -1.69
C PRO A 27 -19.98 10.65 -1.03
N PHE A 28 -19.84 9.84 0.03
CA PHE A 28 -20.96 9.21 0.73
C PHE A 28 -21.23 9.84 2.09
N CYS A 29 -20.19 10.08 2.89
CA CYS A 29 -20.33 10.65 4.24
C CYS A 29 -19.84 12.10 4.36
N ASN A 30 -19.33 12.70 3.28
CA ASN A 30 -18.75 14.04 3.24
C ASN A 30 -17.66 14.32 4.28
N HIS A 31 -17.07 13.27 4.87
CA HIS A 31 -15.94 13.45 5.77
C HIS A 31 -14.77 14.09 5.01
N GLU A 32 -14.20 15.14 5.60
CA GLU A 32 -13.10 15.86 4.99
C GLU A 32 -11.85 14.97 4.95
N LYS A 33 -11.03 15.16 3.91
CA LYS A 33 -9.70 14.50 3.80
C LYS A 33 -9.79 12.98 3.95
N SER A 34 -10.76 12.36 3.28
CA SER A 34 -11.04 10.93 3.43
C SER A 34 -10.01 10.02 2.75
N CYS A 35 -9.17 10.58 1.89
CA CYS A 35 -8.06 9.88 1.26
C CYS A 35 -6.74 10.45 1.79
N ASP A 36 -6.05 9.65 2.61
CA ASP A 36 -4.67 9.90 3.04
C ASP A 36 -3.79 8.87 2.34
N GLY A 37 -2.81 9.36 1.57
CA GLY A 37 -1.75 8.59 0.94
C GLY A 37 -0.48 8.73 1.76
#